data_AF-A0A7S2UWM6-F1
#
_entry.id   AF-A0A7S2UWM6-F1
#
_cell.length_a   1.000
_cell.length_b   1.000
_cell.length_c   1.000
_cell.angle_alpha   90.00
_cell.angle_beta   90.00
_cell.angle_gamma   90.00
#
_symmetry.space_group_name_H-M   'P 1'
#
loop_
_entity.id
_entity.type
_entity.pdbx_description
1 polymer ?
#
loop_
_entity_poly.entity_id
_entity_poly.type
_entity_poly.pdbx_seq_one_letter_code
_entity_poly.pdbx_strand_id
1 'polypeptide(L)'
;YGRECDWWSLGVIMYECLVGYTPFYADEPVMTCRKILRWREFFEVPHHVQQALSPACLHFLGALVCPAAQRLGNKSGLDDFKAHPWYRGLNWDGLLDMPAPYVPEGANEMRPILEQIGTMNAGDVNLPPLVAQITRNFDHFEEDGDRWGADKRAMRRDKDQNFIGYTFKRRDPKKQQEGGGNGGLPQQRSILSGNLFQSPAENSPEAGTSQIPAPSTAQVATPPNPPTTT
;
A
#
# COMPACT_ATOMS: atom_id res chain seq x y z
N TYR A 1 -10.61 11.19 -11.73
CA TYR A 1 -9.47 10.77 -10.91
C TYR A 1 -9.99 10.48 -9.52
N GLY A 2 -9.99 9.21 -9.14
CA GLY A 2 -10.34 8.71 -7.82
C GLY A 2 -9.37 7.62 -7.37
N ARG A 3 -9.80 6.77 -6.43
CA ARG A 3 -9.01 5.69 -5.81
C ARG A 3 -8.43 4.70 -6.83
N GLU A 4 -9.02 4.61 -8.03
CA GLU A 4 -8.53 3.76 -9.10
C GLU A 4 -7.11 4.11 -9.56
N CYS A 5 -6.66 5.36 -9.39
CA CYS A 5 -5.32 5.79 -9.79
C CYS A 5 -4.23 5.05 -9.00
N ASP A 6 -4.46 4.77 -7.72
CA ASP A 6 -3.51 4.05 -6.85
C ASP A 6 -3.36 2.58 -7.28
N TRP A 7 -4.42 1.98 -7.80
CA TRP A 7 -4.37 0.62 -8.35
C TRP A 7 -3.57 0.55 -9.65
N TRP A 8 -3.54 1.62 -10.44
CA TRP A 8 -2.64 1.69 -11.59
C TRP A 8 -1.19 1.72 -11.13
N SER A 9 -0.85 2.65 -10.23
CA SER A 9 0.54 2.79 -9.76
C SER A 9 1.02 1.51 -9.07
N LEU A 10 0.15 0.80 -8.35
CA LEU A 10 0.45 -0.55 -7.84
C LEU A 10 0.86 -1.52 -8.94
N GLY A 11 0.14 -1.54 -10.08
CA GLY A 11 0.49 -2.38 -11.22
C GLY A 11 1.84 -2.00 -11.85
N VAL A 12 2.16 -0.71 -11.90
CA VAL A 12 3.46 -0.22 -12.40
C VAL A 12 4.61 -0.63 -11.48
N ILE A 13 4.43 -0.49 -10.16
CA ILE A 13 5.43 -0.93 -9.17
C ILE A 13 5.60 -2.45 -9.23
N MET A 14 4.50 -3.20 -9.35
CA MET A 14 4.55 -4.65 -9.49
C MET A 14 5.30 -5.07 -10.75
N TYR A 15 5.08 -4.40 -11.90
CA TYR A 15 5.87 -4.64 -13.10
C TYR A 15 7.36 -4.45 -12.82
N GLU A 16 7.74 -3.34 -12.20
CA GLU A 16 9.14 -3.04 -11.90
C GLU A 16 9.78 -4.08 -10.98
N CYS A 17 9.07 -4.56 -9.96
CA CYS A 17 9.57 -5.64 -9.10
C CYS A 17 9.75 -6.98 -9.85
N LEU A 18 8.92 -7.26 -10.85
CA LEU A 18 8.96 -8.53 -11.59
C LEU A 18 9.95 -8.51 -12.76
N VAL A 19 10.12 -7.36 -13.39
CA VAL A 19 10.91 -7.19 -14.63
C VAL A 19 12.27 -6.56 -14.35
N GLY A 20 12.40 -5.77 -13.28
CA GLY A 20 13.63 -5.08 -12.87
C GLY A 20 13.79 -3.66 -13.42
N TYR A 21 12.83 -3.15 -14.19
CA TYR A 21 12.82 -1.76 -14.69
C TYR A 21 11.38 -1.25 -14.88
N THR A 22 11.22 0.07 -14.98
CA THR A 22 9.90 0.68 -15.16
C THR A 22 9.32 0.44 -16.57
N PRO A 23 8.01 0.14 -16.71
CA PRO A 23 7.42 -0.19 -18.01
C PRO A 23 7.44 0.96 -19.02
N PHE A 24 7.54 2.20 -18.54
CA PHE A 24 7.52 3.40 -19.38
C PHE A 24 8.86 4.16 -19.37
N TYR A 25 9.96 3.48 -19.00
CA TYR A 25 11.28 4.08 -18.95
C TYR A 25 11.64 4.81 -20.25
N ALA A 26 12.13 6.04 -20.14
CA ALA A 26 12.71 6.80 -21.24
C ALA A 26 13.71 7.81 -20.67
N ASP A 27 14.70 8.18 -21.47
CA ASP A 27 15.76 9.12 -21.05
C ASP A 27 15.21 10.54 -20.78
N GLU A 28 14.18 10.93 -21.54
CA GLU A 28 13.55 12.24 -21.43
C GLU A 28 12.16 12.12 -20.75
N PRO A 29 11.86 12.93 -19.70
CA PRO A 29 10.58 12.86 -18.98
C PRO A 29 9.35 13.04 -19.87
N VAL A 30 9.46 13.90 -20.88
CA VAL A 30 8.38 14.12 -21.84
C VAL A 30 8.06 12.83 -22.62
N MET A 31 9.07 12.01 -22.90
CA MET A 31 8.88 10.71 -23.56
C MET A 31 8.22 9.71 -22.61
N THR A 32 8.61 9.68 -21.34
CA THR A 32 7.93 8.87 -20.31
C THR A 32 6.44 9.24 -20.22
N CYS A 33 6.11 10.53 -20.15
CA CYS A 33 4.72 11.00 -20.16
C CYS A 33 3.97 10.54 -21.44
N ARG A 34 4.60 10.65 -22.61
CA ARG A 34 4.00 10.18 -23.87
C ARG A 34 3.78 8.67 -23.90
N LYS A 35 4.69 7.88 -23.33
CA LYS A 35 4.55 6.42 -23.18
C LYS A 35 3.39 6.06 -22.24
N ILE A 36 3.27 6.76 -21.10
CA ILE A 36 2.15 6.59 -20.16
C ILE A 36 0.81 6.90 -20.83
N LEU A 37 0.71 8.00 -21.59
CA LEU A 37 -0.53 8.34 -22.30
C LEU A 37 -0.92 7.27 -23.34
N ARG A 38 0.07 6.64 -23.97
CA ARG A 38 -0.11 5.52 -24.92
C ARG A 38 0.22 4.17 -24.29
N TRP A 39 -0.10 3.99 -23.00
CA TRP A 39 0.26 2.79 -22.26
C TRP A 39 -0.15 1.49 -22.97
N ARG A 40 -1.27 1.46 -23.71
CA ARG A 40 -1.72 0.27 -24.46
C ARG A 40 -0.72 -0.21 -25.51
N GLU A 41 0.08 0.70 -26.06
CA GLU A 41 1.08 0.42 -27.08
C GLU A 41 2.45 0.11 -26.46
N PHE A 42 2.76 0.71 -25.32
CA PHE A 42 4.08 0.65 -24.70
C PHE A 42 4.19 -0.29 -23.49
N PHE A 43 3.07 -0.73 -22.94
CA PHE A 43 3.04 -1.67 -21.83
C PHE A 43 3.16 -3.10 -22.35
N GLU A 44 4.38 -3.63 -22.32
CA GLU A 44 4.68 -5.00 -22.72
C GLU A 44 5.55 -5.69 -21.67
N VAL A 45 5.17 -6.91 -21.29
CA VAL A 45 5.99 -7.76 -20.41
C VAL A 45 6.94 -8.57 -21.31
N PRO A 46 8.26 -8.53 -21.12
CA PRO A 46 9.19 -9.30 -21.96
C PRO A 46 8.89 -10.81 -21.94
N HIS A 47 9.06 -11.48 -23.08
CA HIS A 47 8.68 -12.90 -23.22
C HIS A 47 9.35 -13.83 -22.19
N HIS A 48 10.64 -13.61 -21.90
CA HIS A 48 11.37 -14.40 -20.90
C HIS A 48 10.79 -14.24 -19.48
N VAL A 49 10.31 -13.04 -19.12
CA VAL A 49 9.63 -12.80 -17.85
C VAL A 49 8.26 -13.49 -17.85
N GLN A 50 7.49 -13.39 -18.94
CA GLN A 50 6.20 -14.06 -19.04
C GLN A 50 6.30 -15.57 -18.82
N GLN A 51 7.36 -16.21 -19.32
CA GLN A 51 7.61 -17.64 -19.12
C GLN A 51 7.97 -18.01 -17.67
N ALA A 52 8.60 -17.09 -16.93
CA ALA A 52 8.99 -17.31 -15.54
C ALA A 52 7.84 -17.07 -14.54
N LEU A 53 6.81 -16.31 -14.94
CA LEU A 53 5.69 -15.94 -14.09
C LEU A 53 4.50 -16.89 -14.23
N SER A 54 3.73 -17.03 -13.15
CA SER A 54 2.47 -17.79 -13.21
C SER A 54 1.42 -17.05 -14.05
N PRO A 55 0.53 -17.78 -14.75
CA PRO A 55 -0.57 -17.15 -15.51
C PRO A 55 -1.46 -16.25 -14.64
N ALA A 56 -1.66 -16.62 -13.37
CA ALA A 56 -2.42 -15.82 -12.42
C ALA A 56 -1.73 -14.48 -12.10
N CYS A 57 -0.39 -14.46 -12.02
CA CYS A 57 0.39 -13.23 -11.81
C CYS A 57 0.26 -12.28 -13.01
N LEU A 58 0.44 -12.80 -14.24
CA LEU A 58 0.29 -12.01 -15.46
C LEU A 58 -1.13 -11.46 -15.63
N HIS A 59 -2.14 -12.28 -15.32
CA HIS A 59 -3.54 -11.83 -15.33
C HIS A 59 -3.79 -10.72 -14.30
N PHE A 60 -3.24 -10.85 -13.09
CA PHE A 60 -3.36 -9.82 -12.06
C PHE A 60 -2.72 -8.50 -12.50
N LEU A 61 -1.50 -8.56 -13.04
CA LEU A 61 -0.79 -7.38 -13.56
C LEU A 61 -1.59 -6.69 -14.67
N GLY A 62 -2.14 -7.47 -15.61
CA GLY A 62 -3.02 -6.97 -16.67
C GLY A 62 -4.33 -6.39 -16.15
N ALA A 63 -4.87 -6.89 -15.03
CA ALA A 63 -6.08 -6.36 -14.41
C ALA A 63 -5.84 -5.02 -13.66
N LEU A 64 -4.59 -4.71 -13.30
CA LEU A 64 -4.20 -3.43 -12.70
C LEU A 64 -3.89 -2.38 -13.77
N VAL A 65 -3.05 -2.73 -14.74
CA VAL A 65 -2.65 -1.83 -15.84
C VAL A 65 -3.63 -1.97 -16.99
N CYS A 66 -4.86 -1.53 -16.78
CA CYS A 66 -5.94 -1.54 -17.76
C CYS A 66 -6.81 -0.26 -17.69
N PRO A 67 -7.81 -0.08 -18.57
CA PRO A 67 -8.70 1.07 -18.50
C PRO A 67 -9.44 1.13 -17.16
N ALA A 68 -9.63 2.33 -16.61
CA ALA A 68 -10.19 2.53 -15.28
C ALA A 68 -11.51 1.78 -15.02
N ALA A 69 -12.39 1.69 -16.02
CA ALA A 69 -13.68 1.00 -15.90
C ALA A 69 -13.57 -0.52 -15.65
N GLN A 70 -12.50 -1.16 -16.12
CA GLN A 70 -12.27 -2.61 -16.02
C GLN A 70 -11.26 -2.96 -14.92
N ARG A 71 -10.68 -1.94 -14.26
CA ARG A 71 -9.62 -2.14 -13.29
C ARG A 71 -10.09 -2.87 -12.06
N LEU A 72 -9.21 -3.73 -11.54
CA LEU A 72 -9.41 -4.37 -10.25
C LEU A 72 -9.63 -3.31 -9.15
N GLY A 73 -10.61 -3.55 -8.27
CA GLY A 73 -10.98 -2.60 -7.22
C GLY A 73 -12.02 -1.57 -7.61
N ASN A 74 -12.49 -1.56 -8.87
CA ASN A 74 -13.53 -0.65 -9.32
C ASN A 74 -14.95 -1.10 -8.86
N LYS A 75 -15.19 -2.40 -8.64
CA LYS A 75 -16.52 -2.93 -8.28
C LYS A 75 -16.70 -3.04 -6.77
N SER A 76 -15.82 -3.82 -6.13
CA SER A 76 -15.93 -4.15 -4.71
C SER A 76 -14.67 -3.74 -3.93
N GLY A 77 -13.82 -2.89 -4.50
CA GLY A 77 -12.63 -2.40 -3.83
C GLY A 77 -11.67 -3.54 -3.49
N LEU A 78 -11.27 -3.66 -2.23
CA LEU A 78 -10.29 -4.65 -1.78
C LEU A 78 -10.75 -6.10 -2.00
N ASP A 79 -12.06 -6.37 -1.97
CA ASP A 79 -12.58 -7.73 -2.13
C ASP A 79 -12.28 -8.31 -3.51
N ASP A 80 -12.20 -7.45 -4.55
CA ASP A 80 -11.77 -7.86 -5.90
C ASP A 80 -10.34 -8.42 -5.89
N PHE A 81 -9.47 -7.87 -5.04
CA PHE A 81 -8.09 -8.33 -4.87
C PHE A 81 -8.04 -9.66 -4.11
N LYS A 82 -8.77 -9.74 -2.98
CA LYS A 82 -8.82 -10.96 -2.16
C LYS A 82 -9.35 -12.17 -2.94
N ALA A 83 -10.32 -11.95 -3.83
CA ALA A 83 -10.89 -12.98 -4.68
C ALA A 83 -10.00 -13.37 -5.88
N HIS A 84 -8.94 -12.61 -6.17
CA HIS A 84 -8.13 -12.85 -7.35
C HIS A 84 -7.31 -14.16 -7.22
N PRO A 85 -7.26 -15.01 -8.26
CA PRO A 85 -6.54 -16.30 -8.21
C PRO A 85 -5.05 -16.20 -7.85
N TRP A 86 -4.42 -15.05 -8.08
CA TRP A 86 -3.03 -14.81 -7.72
C TRP A 86 -2.78 -14.85 -6.21
N TYR A 87 -3.77 -14.47 -5.41
CA TYR A 87 -3.71 -14.51 -3.95
C TYR A 87 -4.36 -15.75 -3.34
N ARG A 88 -4.63 -16.78 -4.16
CA ARG A 88 -5.25 -18.02 -3.69
C ARG A 88 -4.38 -18.67 -2.60
N GLY A 89 -4.96 -18.87 -1.42
CA GLY A 89 -4.28 -19.46 -0.27
C GLY A 89 -3.59 -18.46 0.66
N LEU A 90 -3.61 -17.16 0.33
CA LEU A 90 -3.12 -16.12 1.24
C LEU A 90 -4.12 -15.90 2.39
N ASN A 91 -3.64 -15.99 3.62
CA ASN A 91 -4.42 -15.62 4.79
C ASN A 91 -4.38 -14.09 4.98
N TRP A 92 -5.44 -13.41 4.53
CA TRP A 92 -5.55 -11.96 4.64
C TRP A 92 -5.72 -11.46 6.09
N ASP A 93 -6.37 -12.24 6.95
CA ASP A 93 -6.64 -11.84 8.33
C ASP A 93 -5.39 -11.95 9.21
N GLY A 94 -4.53 -12.93 8.94
CA GLY A 94 -3.25 -13.15 9.63
C GLY A 94 -2.03 -12.58 8.91
N LEU A 95 -2.22 -11.73 7.89
CA LEU A 95 -1.13 -11.27 7.01
C LEU A 95 -0.01 -10.56 7.79
N LEU A 96 -0.35 -9.82 8.84
CA LEU A 96 0.61 -9.07 9.67
C LEU A 96 1.43 -9.97 10.60
N ASP A 97 0.93 -11.16 10.90
CA ASP A 97 1.61 -12.13 11.77
C ASP A 97 2.46 -13.13 10.98
N MET A 98 2.31 -13.15 9.65
CA MET A 98 3.10 -14.00 8.78
C MET A 98 4.56 -13.51 8.73
N PRO A 99 5.55 -14.43 8.71
CA PRO A 99 6.94 -14.05 8.56
C PRO A 99 7.15 -13.38 7.19
N ALA A 100 7.78 -12.20 7.20
CA ALA A 100 8.16 -11.50 5.97
C ALA A 100 9.17 -12.34 5.17
N PRO A 101 9.12 -12.29 3.82
CA PRO A 101 10.04 -13.06 2.97
C PRO A 101 11.50 -12.62 3.13
N TYR A 102 11.72 -11.38 3.58
CA TYR A 102 13.03 -10.85 3.89
C TYR A 102 12.96 -10.09 5.23
N VAL A 103 13.90 -10.39 6.12
CA VAL A 103 14.06 -9.71 7.41
C VAL A 103 15.42 -9.00 7.37
N PRO A 104 15.45 -7.65 7.41
CA PRO A 104 16.70 -6.91 7.36
C PRO A 104 17.50 -7.10 8.66
N GLU A 105 18.82 -6.88 8.56
CA GLU A 105 19.70 -6.89 9.72
C GLU A 105 19.26 -5.83 10.75
N GLY A 106 19.26 -6.20 12.03
CA GLY A 106 18.83 -5.33 13.13
C GLY A 106 17.31 -5.20 13.31
N ALA A 107 16.46 -5.89 12.53
CA ALA A 107 15.00 -5.82 12.66
C ALA A 107 14.50 -6.18 14.08
N ASN A 108 15.13 -7.16 14.72
CA ASN A 108 14.78 -7.59 16.08
C ASN A 108 15.22 -6.59 17.16
N GLU A 109 16.25 -5.80 16.88
CA GLU A 109 16.81 -4.80 17.81
C GLU A 109 16.04 -3.47 17.73
N MET A 110 15.41 -3.20 16.58
CA MET A 110 14.68 -1.96 16.32
C MET A 110 13.58 -1.69 17.34
N ARG A 111 12.74 -2.69 17.66
CA ARG A 111 11.62 -2.50 18.60
C ARG A 111 12.09 -2.12 20.01
N PRO A 112 12.98 -2.88 20.68
CA PRO A 112 13.51 -2.50 21.98
C PRO A 112 14.15 -1.10 21.99
N ILE A 113 14.89 -0.74 20.94
CA ILE A 113 15.53 0.57 20.84
C ILE A 113 14.48 1.70 20.75
N LEU A 114 13.41 1.52 19.97
CA LEU A 114 12.31 2.50 19.89
C LEU A 114 11.61 2.69 21.23
N GLU A 115 11.34 1.61 21.94
CA GLU A 115 10.73 1.66 23.27
C GLU A 115 11.63 2.40 24.26
N GLN A 116 12.93 2.11 24.23
CA GLN A 116 13.93 2.78 25.05
C GLN A 116 13.98 4.29 24.75
N ILE A 117 14.10 4.69 23.48
CA ILE A 117 14.11 6.10 23.06
C ILE A 117 12.81 6.81 23.47
N GLY A 118 11.66 6.16 23.35
CA GLY A 118 10.36 6.73 23.71
C GLY A 118 10.22 7.10 25.20
N THR A 119 11.04 6.51 26.07
CA THR A 119 11.06 6.79 27.52
C THR A 119 12.17 7.74 27.96
N MET A 120 13.12 8.05 27.07
CA MET A 120 14.28 8.90 27.36
C MET A 120 13.96 10.40 27.26
N ASN A 121 14.69 11.21 28.01
CA ASN A 121 14.65 12.67 27.89
C ASN A 121 15.53 13.15 26.73
N ALA A 122 15.16 14.27 26.10
CA ALA A 122 15.91 14.82 24.96
C ALA A 122 17.37 15.21 25.28
N GLY A 123 17.73 15.37 26.56
CA GLY A 123 19.10 15.66 27.00
C GLY A 123 19.92 14.44 27.46
N ASP A 124 19.41 13.22 27.26
CA ASP A 124 20.11 12.00 27.67
C ASP A 124 21.35 11.74 26.79
N VAL A 125 22.49 11.46 27.41
CA VAL A 125 23.76 11.17 26.74
C VAL A 125 23.69 9.87 25.92
N ASN A 126 22.78 8.97 26.27
CA ASN A 126 22.60 7.68 25.58
C ASN A 126 21.66 7.78 24.36
N LEU A 127 20.97 8.91 24.18
CA LEU A 127 20.04 9.10 23.07
C LEU A 127 20.75 9.15 21.70
N PRO A 128 21.83 9.93 21.49
CA PRO A 128 22.51 9.98 20.20
C PRO A 128 23.02 8.64 19.64
N PRO A 129 23.67 7.75 20.42
CA PRO A 129 24.13 6.45 19.90
C PRO A 129 22.96 5.51 19.56
N LEU A 130 21.86 5.55 20.31
CA LEU A 130 20.67 4.74 20.01
C LEU A 130 19.97 5.22 18.73
N VAL A 131 19.90 6.53 18.53
CA VAL A 131 19.39 7.12 17.28
C VAL A 131 20.27 6.70 16.10
N ALA A 132 21.60 6.77 16.23
CA ALA A 132 22.51 6.31 15.19
C ALA A 132 22.36 4.81 14.88
N GLN A 133 22.15 3.99 15.92
CA GLN A 133 21.95 2.54 15.73
C GLN A 133 20.66 2.24 14.96
N ILE A 134 19.56 2.91 15.29
CA ILE A 134 18.28 2.67 14.62
C ILE A 134 18.23 3.26 13.20
N THR A 135 18.97 4.33 12.93
CA THR A 135 19.05 4.93 11.58
C THR A 135 20.12 4.33 10.69
N ARG A 136 20.96 3.41 11.21
CA ARG A 136 22.11 2.84 10.50
C ARG A 136 21.78 2.31 9.10
N ASN A 137 20.61 1.70 8.90
CA ASN A 137 20.18 1.16 7.61
C ASN A 137 19.78 2.24 6.58
N PHE A 138 19.67 3.50 6.99
CA PHE A 138 19.31 4.65 6.15
C PHE A 138 20.49 5.61 5.90
N ASP A 139 21.63 5.41 6.57
CA ASP A 139 22.77 6.33 6.51
C ASP A 139 23.71 6.08 5.32
N HIS A 140 23.72 4.84 4.80
CA HIS A 140 24.55 4.44 3.66
C HIS A 140 23.72 3.81 2.55
N PHE A 141 23.63 4.50 1.42
CA PHE A 141 23.20 3.96 0.14
C PHE A 141 24.41 3.93 -0.78
N GLU A 142 24.78 2.75 -1.29
CA GLU A 142 25.79 2.67 -2.36
C GLU A 142 25.24 3.41 -3.59
N GLU A 143 25.98 4.41 -4.06
CA GLU A 143 25.63 5.14 -5.27
C GLU A 143 26.00 4.30 -6.49
N ASP A 144 25.15 3.35 -6.87
CA ASP A 144 25.14 2.89 -8.25
C ASP A 144 24.65 4.06 -9.10
N GLY A 145 25.60 4.68 -9.82
CA GLY A 145 25.46 5.97 -10.46
C GLY A 145 24.41 6.01 -11.59
N ASP A 146 23.14 6.04 -11.23
CA ASP A 146 22.08 6.45 -12.13
C ASP A 146 21.99 7.98 -12.13
N ARG A 147 22.27 8.53 -13.31
CA ARG A 147 22.45 9.95 -13.71
C ARG A 147 21.30 10.91 -13.33
N TRP A 148 20.27 10.45 -12.62
CA TRP A 148 19.03 11.18 -12.38
C TRP A 148 19.07 12.20 -11.22
N GLY A 149 20.14 12.26 -10.41
CA GLY A 149 20.08 13.07 -9.18
C GLY A 149 21.37 13.63 -8.57
N ALA A 150 22.55 13.34 -9.12
CA ALA A 150 23.82 13.70 -8.48
C ALA A 150 23.95 15.23 -8.26
N ASP A 151 23.67 16.03 -9.30
CA ASP A 151 23.83 17.49 -9.24
C ASP A 151 22.80 18.16 -8.32
N LYS A 152 21.62 17.57 -8.15
CA LYS A 152 20.55 18.11 -7.29
C LYS A 152 20.69 17.70 -5.83
N ARG A 153 21.31 16.56 -5.53
CA ARG A 153 21.49 16.06 -4.16
C ARG A 153 22.71 16.69 -3.48
N ALA A 154 23.79 16.97 -4.21
CA ALA A 154 24.93 17.75 -3.69
C ALA A 154 24.50 19.15 -3.22
N MET A 155 23.61 19.81 -3.98
CA MET A 155 23.05 21.12 -3.61
C MET A 155 22.01 21.05 -2.48
N ARG A 156 21.41 19.86 -2.23
CA ARG A 156 20.51 19.62 -1.09
C ARG A 156 21.27 19.34 0.20
N ARG A 157 22.39 18.60 0.14
CA ARG A 157 23.22 18.27 1.30
C ARG A 157 23.80 19.51 2.00
N ASP A 158 24.09 20.57 1.24
CA ASP A 158 24.53 21.87 1.76
C ASP A 158 23.38 22.67 2.43
N LYS A 159 22.13 22.49 1.96
CA LYS A 159 20.93 23.09 2.57
C LYS A 159 20.37 22.29 3.75
N ASP A 160 20.58 20.99 3.79
CA ASP A 160 20.03 20.08 4.80
C ASP A 160 20.80 20.13 6.13
N GLN A 161 22.04 20.62 6.14
CA GLN A 161 22.73 20.97 7.40
C GLN A 161 22.02 22.13 8.13
N ASN A 162 21.20 22.90 7.42
CA ASN A 162 20.39 23.99 7.96
C ASN A 162 18.91 23.60 7.91
N PHE A 163 18.57 22.54 8.66
CA PHE A 163 17.21 22.04 8.84
C PHE A 163 16.28 23.12 9.44
N ILE A 164 15.65 23.91 8.58
CA ILE A 164 14.59 24.87 8.91
C ILE A 164 13.36 24.46 8.10
N GLY A 165 12.35 23.86 8.74
CA GLY A 165 11.15 23.49 7.99
C GLY A 165 9.96 22.85 8.72
N TYR A 166 10.08 22.35 9.95
CA TYR A 166 8.86 21.97 10.71
C TYR A 166 8.19 23.21 11.28
N THR A 167 7.19 23.73 10.58
CA THR A 167 6.27 24.73 11.13
C THR A 167 5.14 24.04 11.90
N PHE A 168 5.45 23.52 13.08
CA PHE A 168 4.39 23.22 14.05
C PHE A 168 3.79 24.58 14.47
N LYS A 169 2.55 24.88 14.07
CA LYS A 169 1.83 26.05 14.58
C LYS A 169 1.55 25.82 16.06
N ARG A 170 2.47 26.23 16.93
CA ARG A 170 2.17 26.41 18.36
C ARG A 170 1.03 27.42 18.43
N ARG A 171 -0.12 27.04 19.01
CA ARG A 171 -1.19 28.02 19.26
C ARG A 171 -0.61 29.14 20.12
N ASP A 172 -0.76 30.37 19.66
CA ASP A 172 -0.28 31.54 20.40
C ASP A 172 -0.96 31.61 21.78
N PRO A 173 -0.19 31.64 22.89
CA PRO A 173 -0.74 31.76 24.24
C PRO A 173 -1.36 33.15 24.54
N LYS A 174 -1.40 34.07 23.56
CA LYS A 174 -1.99 35.42 23.71
C LYS A 174 -3.39 35.58 23.10
N LYS A 175 -4.03 34.49 22.61
CA LYS A 175 -5.45 34.49 22.22
C LYS A 175 -6.40 33.91 23.29
N GLN A 176 -5.99 33.91 24.56
CA GLN A 176 -6.83 33.50 25.71
C GLN A 176 -7.07 34.60 26.75
N GLN A 177 -6.78 35.87 26.44
CA GLN A 177 -7.24 37.00 27.25
C GLN A 177 -8.09 37.92 26.41
N GLU A 178 -9.31 37.47 26.12
CA GLU A 178 -10.51 38.31 25.98
C GLU A 178 -11.72 37.37 25.89
N GLY A 179 -12.56 37.38 26.93
CA GLY A 179 -13.74 36.53 27.04
C GLY A 179 -13.85 35.85 28.40
N GLY A 180 -14.11 36.62 29.46
CA GLY A 180 -14.53 36.06 30.74
C GLY A 180 -15.91 35.41 30.61
N GLY A 181 -16.11 34.27 31.30
CA GLY A 181 -17.44 33.68 31.44
C GLY A 181 -17.47 32.17 31.67
N ASN A 182 -17.30 31.79 32.94
CA ASN A 182 -17.98 30.68 33.64
C ASN A 182 -17.72 29.20 33.23
N GLY A 183 -17.14 28.45 34.18
CA GLY A 183 -17.59 27.12 34.58
C GLY A 183 -17.15 25.89 33.76
N GLY A 184 -16.28 25.06 34.37
CA GLY A 184 -16.19 23.63 34.08
C GLY A 184 -14.85 23.17 33.50
N LEU A 185 -14.02 22.50 34.32
CA LEU A 185 -12.86 21.73 33.86
C LEU A 185 -13.29 20.56 32.96
N PRO A 186 -12.59 20.28 31.85
CA PRO A 186 -12.53 18.93 31.30
C PRO A 186 -11.10 18.36 31.40
N GLN A 187 -11.07 17.11 31.87
CA GLN A 187 -9.92 16.24 32.03
C GLN A 187 -9.12 16.07 30.71
N GLN A 188 -7.79 16.09 30.81
CA GLN A 188 -6.88 15.61 29.77
C GLN A 188 -7.15 14.13 29.48
N ARG A 189 -7.67 13.82 28.29
CA ARG A 189 -7.59 12.47 27.74
C ARG A 189 -6.21 12.26 27.12
N SER A 190 -5.49 11.32 27.72
CA SER A 190 -4.26 10.71 27.23
C SER A 190 -4.43 10.23 25.79
N ILE A 191 -3.49 10.59 24.91
CA ILE A 191 -3.42 10.12 23.52
C ILE A 191 -2.42 8.97 23.44
N LEU A 192 -2.54 8.00 24.34
CA LEU A 192 -1.87 6.71 24.25
C LEU A 192 -2.80 5.65 24.85
N SER A 193 -3.69 5.12 24.01
CA SER A 193 -4.38 3.84 24.21
C SER A 193 -4.98 3.44 22.87
N GLY A 194 -4.53 2.30 22.33
CA GLY A 194 -5.17 1.66 21.19
C GLY A 194 -6.58 1.16 21.54
N ASN A 195 -7.36 0.90 20.50
CA ASN A 195 -8.38 -0.14 20.40
C ASN A 195 -8.64 -0.27 18.89
N LEU A 196 -8.18 -1.33 18.24
CA LEU A 196 -8.79 -2.65 18.24
C LEU A 196 -10.26 -2.57 17.81
N PHE A 197 -10.46 -2.94 16.55
CA PHE A 197 -11.59 -3.69 16.01
C PHE A 197 -12.81 -3.80 16.95
N GLN A 198 -13.89 -3.10 16.61
CA GLN A 198 -15.16 -3.26 17.30
C GLN A 198 -16.26 -3.53 16.27
N SER A 199 -16.69 -4.79 16.20
CA SER A 199 -17.96 -5.21 15.62
C SER A 199 -19.13 -4.49 16.29
N PRO A 200 -20.24 -4.28 15.58
CA PRO A 200 -21.55 -4.19 16.20
C PRO A 200 -22.35 -5.46 15.89
N ALA A 201 -22.73 -6.18 16.94
CA ALA A 201 -23.84 -7.12 16.91
C ALA A 201 -25.18 -6.35 16.99
N GLU A 202 -26.16 -6.89 16.27
CA GLU A 202 -27.61 -6.89 16.48
C GLU A 202 -28.33 -5.61 16.93
N ASN A 203 -29.25 -5.15 16.06
CA ASN A 203 -30.60 -4.84 16.52
C ASN A 203 -31.62 -5.06 15.39
N SER A 204 -32.53 -6.01 15.59
CA SER A 204 -33.80 -6.13 14.85
C SER A 204 -34.77 -5.02 15.29
N PRO A 205 -35.78 -4.66 14.48
CA PRO A 205 -37.07 -5.30 14.67
C PRO A 205 -37.86 -5.65 13.39
N GLU A 206 -38.73 -6.63 13.64
CA GLU A 206 -39.78 -7.33 12.89
C GLU A 206 -40.55 -6.69 11.70
N ALA A 207 -40.94 -7.63 10.82
CA ALA A 207 -42.21 -7.82 10.12
C ALA A 207 -42.52 -7.08 8.80
N GLY A 208 -42.64 -7.89 7.74
CA GLY A 208 -43.17 -7.51 6.43
C GLY A 208 -43.16 -8.66 5.42
N THR A 209 -44.07 -9.62 5.58
CA THR A 209 -44.39 -10.76 4.72
C THR A 209 -44.48 -10.43 3.21
N SER A 210 -43.82 -11.21 2.33
CA SER A 210 -44.39 -11.72 1.06
C SER A 210 -43.47 -12.68 0.29
N GLN A 211 -43.87 -13.96 0.31
CA GLN A 211 -43.97 -14.94 -0.78
C GLN A 211 -42.81 -15.14 -1.79
N ILE A 212 -42.30 -16.38 -1.76
CA ILE A 212 -41.49 -17.10 -2.75
C ILE A 212 -42.42 -17.69 -3.84
N PRO A 213 -41.95 -17.81 -5.10
CA PRO A 213 -42.18 -19.04 -5.84
C PRO A 213 -40.88 -19.73 -6.32
N ALA A 214 -40.97 -21.06 -6.36
CA ALA A 214 -39.92 -22.05 -6.57
C ALA A 214 -39.27 -22.04 -7.98
N PRO A 215 -38.06 -22.64 -8.13
CA PRO A 215 -37.36 -22.71 -9.41
C PRO A 215 -37.92 -23.78 -10.35
N SER A 216 -38.11 -23.39 -11.61
CA SER A 216 -38.50 -24.28 -12.71
C SER A 216 -37.33 -25.15 -13.17
N THR A 217 -37.59 -26.45 -13.24
CA THR A 217 -36.78 -27.53 -13.79
C THR A 217 -36.39 -27.24 -15.25
N ALA A 218 -35.10 -27.28 -15.58
CA ALA A 218 -34.61 -27.33 -16.96
C ALA A 218 -33.70 -28.54 -17.13
N GLN A 219 -33.96 -29.28 -18.20
CA GLN A 219 -33.58 -30.66 -18.43
C GLN A 219 -32.10 -30.84 -18.79
N VAL A 220 -31.56 -31.97 -18.32
CA VAL A 220 -30.26 -32.54 -18.68
C VAL A 220 -30.34 -33.08 -20.11
N ALA A 221 -29.50 -32.55 -21.01
CA ALA A 221 -29.24 -33.14 -22.33
C ALA A 221 -27.96 -33.98 -22.27
N THR A 222 -28.11 -35.29 -22.48
CA THR A 222 -27.03 -36.27 -22.64
C THR A 222 -26.35 -36.17 -24.02
N PRO A 223 -25.03 -36.35 -24.12
CA PRO A 223 -24.33 -36.41 -25.41
C PRO A 223 -24.46 -37.80 -26.09
N PRO A 224 -24.46 -37.89 -27.43
CA PRO A 224 -24.47 -39.17 -28.15
C PRO A 224 -23.08 -39.83 -28.22
N ASN A 225 -23.08 -41.17 -28.13
CA ASN A 225 -21.93 -42.08 -28.20
C ASN A 225 -21.21 -42.09 -29.57
N PRO A 226 -19.91 -42.43 -29.61
CA PRO A 226 -19.16 -42.62 -30.87
C PRO A 226 -19.46 -43.98 -31.52
N PRO A 227 -19.34 -44.10 -32.86
CA PRO A 227 -19.59 -45.36 -33.57
C PRO A 227 -18.42 -46.35 -33.43
N THR A 228 -18.75 -47.62 -33.18
CA THR A 228 -17.88 -48.78 -33.35
C THR A 228 -18.31 -49.54 -34.61
N THR A 229 -17.37 -49.86 -35.49
CA THR A 229 -17.51 -50.88 -36.56
C THR A 229 -16.06 -51.30 -36.90
N THR A 230 -15.64 -52.47 -36.42
CA THR A 230 -15.46 -53.73 -37.18
C THR A 230 -14.40 -53.61 -38.27
#